data_AF-A0A7G6T1H5-F1
#
_entry.id   AF-A0A7G6T1H5-F1
#
_cell.length_a   1.000
_cell.length_b   1.000
_cell.length_c   1.000
_cell.angle_alpha   90.00
_cell.angle_beta   90.00
_cell.angle_gamma   90.00
#
_symmetry.space_group_name_H-M   'P 1'
#
loop_
_entity.id
_entity.type
_entity.pdbx_description
1 polymer ?
#
loop_
_entity_poly.entity_id
_entity_poly.type
_entity_poly.pdbx_seq_one_letter_code
_entity_poly.pdbx_strand_id
1 'polypeptide(L)' 'MTDKPATTYVVSVFEKPHWRTVLTTKDKQKALDLAKEIGDKVRVEEITPKPKKR' A
#
# COMPACT_ATOMS: atom_id res chain seq x y z
N MET A 1 2.65 -3.61 24.89
CA MET A 1 3.07 -3.31 23.50
C MET A 1 2.04 -2.37 22.92
N THR A 2 2.41 -1.13 22.63
CA THR A 2 1.48 -0.14 22.07
C THR A 2 1.21 -0.53 20.62
N ASP A 3 0.05 -1.13 20.37
CA ASP A 3 -0.43 -1.48 19.04
C ASP A 3 -0.86 -0.19 18.33
N LYS A 4 0.12 0.65 18.02
CA LYS A 4 -0.10 1.86 17.22
C LYS A 4 -0.45 1.36 15.83
N PRO A 5 -1.60 1.74 15.25
CA PRO A 5 -1.99 1.26 13.94
C PRO A 5 -0.92 1.70 12.94
N ALA A 6 -0.14 0.75 12.45
CA ALA A 6 0.94 1.02 11.52
C ALA A 6 0.32 1.21 10.13
N THR A 7 0.37 2.45 9.64
CA THR A 7 0.00 2.79 8.27
C THR A 7 0.72 1.87 7.30
N THR A 8 -0.05 1.17 6.49
CA THR A 8 0.47 0.22 5.51
C THR A 8 0.11 0.73 4.13
N TYR A 9 1.11 0.90 3.29
CA TYR A 9 1.00 1.29 1.90
C TYR A 9 0.97 0.04 1.03
N VAL A 10 -0.10 -0.10 0.24
CA VAL A 10 -0.31 -1.20 -0.69
C VAL A 10 -0.14 -0.65 -2.10
N VAL A 11 0.79 -1.22 -2.86
CA VAL A 11 1.00 -0.88 -4.28
C VAL A 11 0.33 -1.95 -5.12
N SER A 12 -0.63 -1.53 -5.95
CA SER A 12 -1.40 -2.39 -6.83
C SER A 12 -1.27 -1.95 -8.28
N VAL A 13 -1.13 -2.90 -9.20
CA VAL A 13 -1.01 -2.67 -10.64
C VAL A 13 -2.27 -3.14 -11.34
N PHE A 14 -2.72 -2.39 -12.35
CA PHE A 14 -3.84 -2.75 -13.18
C PHE A 14 -3.40 -3.66 -14.33
N GLU A 15 -3.66 -4.95 -14.19
CA GLU A 15 -3.34 -5.99 -15.16
C GLU A 15 -4.63 -6.74 -15.55
N LYS A 16 -4.96 -6.75 -16.85
CA LYS A 16 -6.12 -7.46 -17.44
C LYS A 16 -7.41 -7.29 -16.62
N PRO A 17 -8.21 -6.25 -16.87
CA PRO A 17 -9.22 -5.66 -15.95
C PRO A 17 -9.14 -5.85 -14.42
N HIS A 18 -8.04 -6.32 -13.84
CA HIS A 18 -7.95 -6.62 -12.41
C HIS A 18 -6.82 -5.82 -11.77
N TRP A 19 -7.03 -5.44 -10.50
CA TRP A 19 -5.99 -4.87 -9.68
C TRP A 19 -5.23 -5.99 -8.98
N ARG A 20 -3.92 -6.04 -9.18
CA ARG A 20 -3.03 -7.02 -8.55
C ARG A 20 -2.10 -6.31 -7.58
N THR A 21 -2.12 -6.72 -6.32
CA THR A 21 -1.18 -6.21 -5.33
C THR A 21 0.23 -6.73 -5.59
N VAL A 22 1.20 -5.84 -5.67
CA VAL A 22 2.62 -6.13 -5.94
C VAL A 22 3.46 -5.95 -4.68
N LEU A 23 3.19 -4.91 -3.90
CA LEU A 23 3.93 -4.60 -2.69
C LEU A 23 2.99 -4.19 -1.56
N THR A 24 3.31 -4.62 -0.35
CA THR A 24 2.67 -4.14 0.88
C THR A 24 3.80 -3.76 1.83
N THR A 25 3.89 -2.49 2.20
CA THR A 25 5.00 -1.96 3.01
C THR A 25 4.52 -0.90 3.99
N LYS A 26 5.23 -0.71 5.09
CA LYS A 26 5.02 0.43 6.01
C LYS A 26 5.84 1.66 5.59
N ASP A 27 6.75 1.48 4.63
CA ASP A 27 7.61 2.54 4.12
C ASP A 27 6.95 3.27 2.95
N LYS A 28 6.49 4.49 3.19
CA LYS A 28 5.86 5.34 2.14
C LYS A 28 6.77 5.54 0.94
N GLN A 29 8.06 5.80 1.19
CA GLN A 29 9.01 6.10 0.13
C GLN A 29 9.17 4.91 -0.83
N LYS A 30 9.35 3.69 -0.30
CA LYS A 30 9.44 2.48 -1.13
C LYS A 30 8.18 2.22 -1.96
N ALA A 31 7.00 2.51 -1.40
CA ALA A 31 5.74 2.37 -2.13
C ALA A 31 5.64 3.35 -3.30
N LEU A 32 6.07 4.60 -3.10
CA LEU A 32 6.09 5.63 -4.14
C LEU A 32 7.17 5.38 -5.19
N ASP A 33 8.36 4.94 -4.79
CA ASP A 33 9.45 4.62 -5.71
C ASP A 33 9.06 3.47 -6.64
N LEU A 34 8.46 2.39 -6.09
CA LEU A 34 7.98 1.27 -6.89
C LEU A 34 6.82 1.70 -7.81
N ALA A 35 5.89 2.52 -7.32
CA ALA A 35 4.84 3.07 -8.16
C ALA A 35 5.42 3.88 -9.34
N LYS A 36 6.43 4.71 -9.08
CA LYS A 36 7.10 5.50 -10.11
C LYS A 36 7.84 4.63 -11.13
N GLU A 37 8.44 3.52 -10.68
CA GLU A 37 9.10 2.54 -11.55
C GLU A 37 8.12 1.80 -12.47
N ILE A 38 6.92 1.46 -11.97
CA ILE A 38 5.90 0.74 -12.75
C ILE A 38 5.17 1.67 -13.74
N GLY A 39 4.91 2.93 -13.37
CA GLY A 39 4.27 3.92 -14.24
C GLY A 39 2.74 3.97 -14.18
N ASP A 40 2.08 4.31 -15.29
CA ASP A 40 0.70 4.83 -15.31
C ASP A 40 -0.40 3.91 -14.78
N LYS A 41 -0.17 2.59 -14.74
CA LYS A 41 -1.18 1.61 -14.32
C LYS A 41 -0.99 1.14 -12.88
N VAL A 42 -0.49 2.00 -12.01
CA VAL A 42 -0.27 1.68 -10.60
C VAL A 42 -1.12 2.56 -9.69
N ARG A 43 -1.50 2.02 -8.53
CA ARG A 43 -2.15 2.75 -7.45
C ARG A 43 -1.47 2.41 -6.13
N VAL A 44 -1.27 3.42 -5.30
CA VAL A 44 -0.84 3.25 -3.91
C VAL A 44 -2.03 3.52 -3.00
N GLU A 45 -2.42 2.54 -2.21
CA GLU A 45 -3.46 2.67 -1.18
C GLU A 45 -2.81 2.77 0.20
N GLU A 46 -3.27 3.72 1.01
CA GLU A 46 -2.83 3.89 2.39
C GLU A 46 -3.88 3.30 3.33
N ILE A 47 -3.50 2.26 4.06
CA ILE A 47 -4.38 1.54 4.98
C ILE A 47 -3.89 1.77 6.41
N THR A 48 -4.68 2.51 7.19
CA THR A 48 -4.49 2.63 8.64
C THR A 48 -5.50 1.73 9.33
N PRO A 49 -5.08 0.66 10.03
CA PRO A 49 -6.02 -0.22 10.70
C PRO A 49 -6.78 0.57 11.77
N LYS A 50 -8.10 0.38 11.86
CA LYS A 50 -8.90 1.02 12.92
C LYS A 50 -8.41 0.49 14.27
N PRO A 51 -8.18 1.36 15.27
CA PRO A 51 -7.81 0.90 16.60
C PRO A 51 -8.91 -0.01 17.13
N LYS A 52 -8.56 -1.24 17.50
CA LYS A 52 -9.48 -2.21 18.09
C LYS A 52 -9.89 -1.66 19.46
N LYS A 53 -11.11 -1.14 19.60
CA LYS A 53 -11.65 -0.75 20.91
C LYS A 53 -11.71 -2.03 21.76
N ARG A 54 -10.87 -2.10 22.79
CA ARG A 54 -10.95 -3.10 23.86
C ARG A 54 -11.98 -2.65 24.88
#